data_AF-A0A3P7P5A5-F1
#
_entry.id   AF-A0A3P7P5A5-F1
#
_cell.length_a   1.000
_cell.length_b   1.000
_cell.length_c   1.000
_cell.angle_alpha   90.00
_cell.angle_beta   90.00
_cell.angle_gamma   90.00
#
_symmetry.space_group_name_H-M   'P 1'
#
loop_
_entity.id
_entity.type
_entity.pdbx_description
1 polymer ?
#
loop_
_entity_poly.entity_id
_entity_poly.type
_entity_poly.pdbx_seq_one_letter_code
_entity_poly.pdbx_strand_id
1 'polypeptide(L)'
;MLKWLRAYLDHFQGRSISTRSWLDFLTKHLGTNVIAEVNWNDWLYKTGAIPWVPTFGRKLSTVCDGVVSAITNMVLISDPDAAASVRSTYETLMPLQRQLVLQRVLERVPIHHDNLRVLDNMLQISQSKNSELRYRWVALSVLVATIRS
;
A
#
# COMPACT_ATOMS: atom_id res chain seq x y z
N MET A 1 -12.79 21.36 -2.66
CA MET A 1 -11.75 20.86 -1.72
C MET A 1 -10.52 21.75 -1.63
N LEU A 2 -9.73 22.00 -2.68
CA LEU A 2 -8.51 22.83 -2.55
C LEU A 2 -8.78 24.29 -2.09
N LYS A 3 -9.91 24.89 -2.51
CA LYS A 3 -10.34 26.21 -2.02
C LYS A 3 -10.61 26.21 -0.50
N TRP A 4 -11.31 25.19 -0.01
CA TRP A 4 -11.56 25.00 1.41
C TRP A 4 -10.26 24.81 2.20
N LEU A 5 -9.33 23.99 1.69
CA LEU A 5 -8.05 23.73 2.36
C LEU A 5 -7.23 25.01 2.54
N ARG A 6 -7.18 25.88 1.52
CA ARG A 6 -6.52 27.20 1.64
C ARG A 6 -7.20 28.06 2.70
N ALA A 7 -8.52 28.19 2.65
CA ALA A 7 -9.27 28.95 3.64
C ALA A 7 -9.09 28.41 5.07
N TYR A 8 -8.98 27.09 5.23
CA TYR A 8 -8.68 26.44 6.51
C TYR A 8 -7.29 26.80 7.04
N LEU A 9 -6.26 26.73 6.19
CA LEU A 9 -4.88 27.07 6.55
C LEU A 9 -4.76 28.56 6.92
N ASP A 10 -5.36 29.45 6.14
CA ASP A 10 -5.33 30.90 6.39
C ASP A 10 -6.07 31.25 7.69
N HIS A 11 -7.20 30.57 7.97
CA HIS A 11 -8.01 30.86 9.16
C HIS A 11 -7.35 30.41 10.48
N PHE A 12 -6.64 29.28 10.45
CA PHE A 12 -6.02 28.69 11.64
C PHE A 12 -4.50 28.84 11.70
N GLN A 13 -3.90 29.65 10.83
CA GLN A 13 -2.46 29.90 10.83
C GLN A 13 -2.00 30.40 12.21
N GLY A 14 -0.93 29.77 12.73
CA GLY A 14 -0.36 30.12 14.03
C GLY A 14 -1.21 29.72 15.24
N ARG A 15 -2.23 28.86 15.06
CA ARG A 15 -3.12 28.39 16.14
C ARG A 15 -3.06 26.87 16.27
N SER A 16 -3.28 26.39 17.49
CA SER A 16 -3.62 24.98 17.75
C SER A 16 -5.14 24.85 17.82
N ILE A 17 -5.69 23.79 17.23
CA ILE A 17 -7.14 23.58 17.15
C ILE A 17 -7.54 22.19 17.61
N SER A 18 -8.80 22.05 18.01
CA SER A 18 -9.43 20.76 18.27
C SER A 18 -10.12 20.21 17.03
N THR A 19 -10.39 18.89 16.99
CA THR A 19 -11.24 18.25 15.97
C THR A 19 -12.62 18.91 15.89
N ARG A 20 -13.16 19.40 17.01
CA ARG A 20 -14.44 20.10 17.03
C ARG A 20 -14.38 21.42 16.27
N SER A 21 -13.34 22.22 16.50
CA SER A 21 -13.10 23.48 15.78
C SER A 21 -12.92 23.25 14.28
N TRP A 22 -12.25 22.16 13.90
CA TRP A 22 -12.14 21.72 12.50
C TRP A 22 -13.51 21.37 11.89
N LEU A 23 -14.33 20.57 12.58
CA LEU A 23 -15.65 20.16 12.09
C LEU A 23 -16.61 21.36 11.97
N ASP A 24 -16.58 22.28 12.93
CA ASP A 24 -17.38 23.50 12.88
C ASP A 24 -16.98 24.39 11.68
N PHE A 25 -15.68 24.50 11.39
CA PHE A 25 -15.19 25.23 10.22
C PHE A 25 -15.56 24.55 8.90
N LEU A 26 -15.43 23.22 8.83
CA LEU A 26 -15.84 22.41 7.69
C LEU A 26 -17.34 22.58 7.40
N THR A 27 -18.17 22.56 8.46
CA THR A 27 -19.64 22.73 8.37
C THR A 27 -20.02 24.11 7.85
N LYS A 28 -19.33 25.16 8.30
CA LYS A 28 -19.55 26.52 7.79
C LYS A 28 -19.27 26.65 6.29
N HIS A 29 -18.33 25.87 5.76
CA HIS A 29 -17.89 26.00 4.37
C HIS A 29 -18.58 25.05 3.38
N LEU A 30 -18.95 23.85 3.82
CA LEU A 30 -19.66 22.85 3.00
C LEU A 30 -21.19 22.89 3.19
N GLY A 31 -21.67 23.55 4.25
CA GLY A 31 -23.08 23.59 4.61
C GLY A 31 -23.51 22.40 5.46
N THR A 32 -24.52 22.61 6.32
CA THR A 32 -25.02 21.58 7.26
C THR A 32 -25.56 20.33 6.56
N ASN A 33 -26.15 20.49 5.38
CA ASN A 33 -26.81 19.40 4.66
C ASN A 33 -25.80 18.35 4.17
N VAL A 34 -24.65 18.78 3.63
CA VAL A 34 -23.59 17.88 3.16
C VAL A 34 -22.90 17.16 4.34
N ILE A 35 -22.76 17.84 5.46
CA ILE A 35 -22.16 17.26 6.68
C ILE A 35 -23.09 16.23 7.33
N ALA A 36 -24.41 16.40 7.23
CA ALA A 36 -25.39 15.47 7.80
C ALA A 36 -25.38 14.08 7.13
N GLU A 37 -24.86 13.96 5.91
CA GLU A 37 -24.74 12.67 5.19
C GLU A 37 -23.61 11.79 5.76
N VAL A 38 -22.71 12.35 6.55
CA VAL A 38 -21.55 11.64 7.11
C VAL A 38 -21.83 11.25 8.55
N ASN A 39 -21.68 9.96 8.89
CA ASN A 39 -21.70 9.50 10.27
C ASN A 39 -20.38 9.87 10.98
N TRP A 40 -20.29 11.10 11.48
CA TRP A 40 -19.09 11.62 12.16
C TRP A 40 -18.71 10.84 13.41
N ASN A 41 -19.67 10.23 14.11
CA ASN A 41 -19.36 9.42 15.27
C ASN A 41 -18.56 8.17 14.88
N ASP A 42 -18.99 7.49 13.81
CA ASP A 42 -18.25 6.36 13.27
C ASP A 42 -16.86 6.79 12.75
N TRP A 43 -16.77 7.92 12.05
CA TRP A 43 -15.49 8.40 11.52
C TRP A 43 -14.50 8.84 12.59
N LEU A 44 -14.96 9.43 13.71
CA LEU A 44 -14.09 10.04 14.71
C LEU A 44 -13.80 9.14 15.91
N TYR A 45 -14.70 8.21 16.25
CA TYR A 45 -14.64 7.48 17.53
C TYR A 45 -14.71 5.96 17.39
N LYS A 46 -15.12 5.41 16.24
CA LYS A 46 -15.18 3.96 16.06
C LYS A 46 -13.78 3.38 15.94
N THR A 47 -13.54 2.26 16.61
CA THR A 47 -12.31 1.49 16.51
C THR A 47 -12.33 0.54 15.31
N GLY A 48 -11.17 0.29 14.70
CA GLY A 48 -11.04 -0.68 13.61
C GLY A 48 -11.06 -0.02 12.22
N ALA A 49 -11.70 -0.68 11.26
CA ALA A 49 -11.76 -0.18 9.88
C ALA A 49 -12.65 1.07 9.77
N ILE A 50 -12.21 2.02 8.96
CA ILE A 50 -12.99 3.23 8.64
C ILE A 50 -14.31 2.86 7.94
N PRO A 51 -15.40 3.60 8.18
CA PRO A 51 -16.74 3.22 7.74
C PRO A 51 -16.93 3.27 6.22
N TRP A 52 -16.09 4.03 5.50
CA TRP A 52 -16.16 4.13 4.05
C TRP A 52 -14.77 4.35 3.46
N VAL A 53 -14.49 3.67 2.35
CA VAL A 53 -13.23 3.78 1.60
C VAL A 53 -13.55 4.30 0.19
N PRO A 54 -12.89 5.38 -0.27
CA PRO A 54 -13.09 5.87 -1.64
C PRO A 54 -12.73 4.83 -2.70
N THR A 55 -13.41 4.89 -3.84
CA THR A 55 -13.05 4.09 -5.01
C THR A 55 -11.81 4.68 -5.67
N PHE A 56 -10.68 3.97 -5.59
CA PHE A 56 -9.43 4.40 -6.22
C PHE A 56 -9.24 3.74 -7.59
N GLY A 57 -8.72 4.51 -8.56
CA GLY A 57 -8.33 3.96 -9.86
C GLY A 57 -7.20 2.94 -9.70
N ARG A 58 -7.48 1.66 -10.01
CA ARG A 58 -6.52 0.56 -9.77
C ARG A 58 -5.51 0.33 -10.88
N LYS A 59 -5.55 1.09 -11.98
CA LYS A 59 -4.73 0.86 -13.19
C LYS A 59 -3.24 0.62 -12.90
N LEU A 60 -2.62 1.47 -12.08
CA LEU A 60 -1.21 1.35 -11.71
C LEU A 60 -0.93 0.13 -10.80
N SER A 61 -1.93 -0.30 -10.04
CA SER A 61 -1.81 -1.44 -9.12
C SER A 61 -2.13 -2.79 -9.76
N THR A 62 -2.88 -2.82 -10.86
CA THR A 62 -3.28 -4.07 -11.54
C THR A 62 -2.09 -4.78 -12.17
N VAL A 63 -1.11 -4.02 -12.69
CA VAL A 63 0.14 -4.60 -13.22
C VAL A 63 0.92 -5.35 -12.12
N CYS A 64 0.82 -4.89 -10.86
CA CYS A 64 1.45 -5.58 -9.73
C CYS A 64 0.76 -6.91 -9.41
N ASP A 65 -0.55 -7.03 -9.65
CA ASP A 65 -1.34 -8.22 -9.30
C ASP A 65 -0.87 -9.48 -10.06
N GLY A 66 -0.46 -9.33 -11.33
CA GLY A 66 0.10 -10.43 -12.12
C GLY A 66 1.42 -10.95 -11.55
N VAL A 67 2.34 -10.05 -11.21
CA VAL A 67 3.63 -10.39 -10.59
C VAL A 67 3.43 -11.06 -9.23
N VAL A 68 2.55 -10.50 -8.39
CA VAL A 68 2.22 -11.06 -7.08
C VAL A 68 1.65 -12.47 -7.23
N SER A 69 0.68 -12.66 -8.13
CA SER A 69 0.05 -13.97 -8.37
C SER A 69 1.06 -15.03 -8.81
N ALA A 70 1.98 -14.68 -9.72
CA ALA A 70 3.02 -15.61 -10.16
C ALA A 70 3.95 -16.00 -8.99
N ILE A 71 4.38 -15.04 -8.18
CA ILE A 71 5.26 -15.28 -7.03
C ILE A 71 4.59 -16.17 -5.97
N THR A 72 3.30 -15.97 -5.72
CA THR A 72 2.59 -16.69 -4.64
C THR A 72 2.09 -18.06 -5.05
N ASN A 73 1.74 -18.25 -6.33
CA ASN A 73 1.02 -19.45 -6.78
C ASN A 73 1.87 -20.43 -7.59
N MET A 74 3.06 -20.04 -8.05
CA MET A 74 3.91 -20.86 -8.91
C MET A 74 5.23 -21.20 -8.22
N VAL A 75 5.87 -22.28 -8.68
CA VAL A 75 7.23 -22.66 -8.26
C VAL A 75 8.21 -22.17 -9.33
N LEU A 76 8.78 -20.98 -9.15
CA LEU A 76 9.54 -20.27 -10.19
C LEU A 76 10.81 -21.01 -10.63
N ILE A 77 11.37 -21.88 -9.80
CA ILE A 77 12.54 -22.69 -10.18
C ILE A 77 12.20 -23.75 -11.24
N SER A 78 10.93 -24.19 -11.27
CA SER A 78 10.44 -25.23 -12.19
C SER A 78 9.72 -24.65 -13.41
N ASP A 79 9.54 -23.33 -13.46
CA ASP A 79 8.84 -22.62 -14.53
C ASP A 79 9.65 -21.40 -14.99
N PRO A 80 10.60 -21.59 -15.93
CA PRO A 80 11.45 -20.52 -16.44
C PRO A 80 10.67 -19.41 -17.16
N ASP A 81 9.56 -19.75 -17.82
CA ASP A 81 8.73 -18.77 -18.53
C ASP A 81 8.00 -17.86 -17.55
N ALA A 82 7.47 -18.41 -16.46
CA ALA A 82 6.91 -17.62 -15.37
C ALA A 82 7.96 -16.72 -14.71
N ALA A 83 9.17 -17.24 -14.44
CA ALA A 83 10.25 -16.47 -13.87
C ALA A 83 10.68 -15.30 -14.79
N ALA A 84 10.82 -15.56 -16.09
CA ALA A 84 11.15 -14.55 -17.09
C ALA A 84 10.06 -13.48 -17.20
N SER A 85 8.78 -13.87 -17.15
CA SER A 85 7.65 -12.94 -17.17
C SER A 85 7.61 -12.05 -15.92
N VAL A 86 7.85 -12.63 -14.74
CA VAL A 86 8.00 -11.90 -13.47
C VAL A 86 9.12 -10.88 -13.59
N ARG A 87 10.29 -11.27 -14.08
CA ARG A 87 11.43 -10.37 -14.28
C ARG A 87 11.09 -9.19 -15.16
N SER A 88 10.64 -9.51 -16.38
CA SER A 88 10.37 -8.51 -17.42
C SER A 88 9.35 -7.50 -16.92
N THR A 89 8.26 -7.98 -16.32
CA THR A 89 7.23 -7.10 -15.75
C THR A 89 7.80 -6.26 -14.60
N TYR A 90 8.52 -6.86 -13.65
CA TYR A 90 9.05 -6.16 -12.47
C TYR A 90 10.07 -5.06 -12.83
N GLU A 91 10.90 -5.29 -13.85
CA GLU A 91 11.88 -4.29 -14.32
C GLU A 91 11.19 -3.04 -14.89
N THR A 92 10.00 -3.15 -15.48
CA THR A 92 9.21 -1.99 -15.95
C THR A 92 8.50 -1.22 -14.83
N LEU A 93 8.40 -1.79 -13.62
CA LEU A 93 7.68 -1.17 -12.51
C LEU A 93 8.45 0.02 -11.93
N MET A 94 7.71 1.08 -11.61
CA MET A 94 8.23 2.20 -10.83
C MET A 94 8.57 1.76 -9.38
N PRO A 95 9.45 2.49 -8.66
CA PRO A 95 9.84 2.12 -7.30
C PRO A 95 8.67 1.84 -6.35
N LEU A 96 7.61 2.66 -6.39
CA LEU A 96 6.43 2.48 -5.54
C LEU A 96 5.63 1.21 -5.90
N GLN A 97 5.58 0.83 -7.17
CA GLN A 97 4.94 -0.42 -7.61
C GLN A 97 5.75 -1.64 -7.18
N ARG A 98 7.09 -1.57 -7.21
CA ARG A 98 7.97 -2.62 -6.68
C ARG A 98 7.76 -2.82 -5.17
N GLN A 99 7.65 -1.72 -4.42
CA GLN A 99 7.30 -1.76 -3.00
C GLN A 99 5.92 -2.41 -2.78
N LEU A 100 4.93 -2.07 -3.61
CA LEU A 100 3.60 -2.64 -3.54
C LEU A 100 3.58 -4.15 -3.86
N VAL A 101 4.38 -4.61 -4.83
CA VAL A 101 4.55 -6.05 -5.11
C VAL A 101 5.06 -6.76 -3.86
N LEU A 102 6.16 -6.28 -3.26
CA LEU A 102 6.73 -6.92 -2.06
C LEU A 102 5.76 -6.88 -0.88
N GLN A 103 5.04 -5.76 -0.69
CA GLN A 103 4.02 -5.63 0.34
C GLN A 103 2.90 -6.68 0.16
N ARG A 104 2.39 -6.83 -1.06
CA ARG A 104 1.32 -7.79 -1.36
C ARG A 104 1.78 -9.24 -1.27
N VAL A 105 3.04 -9.53 -1.60
CA VAL A 105 3.62 -10.86 -1.40
C VAL A 105 3.77 -11.14 0.10
N LEU A 106 4.21 -10.16 0.89
CA LEU A 106 4.32 -10.27 2.35
C LEU A 106 2.97 -10.59 3.01
N GLU A 107 1.89 -9.97 2.55
CA GLU A 107 0.51 -10.22 3.00
C GLU A 107 -0.03 -11.62 2.61
N ARG A 108 0.67 -12.33 1.72
CA ARG A 108 0.26 -13.65 1.17
C ARG A 108 1.23 -14.78 1.52
N VAL A 109 2.15 -14.53 2.45
CA VAL A 109 3.00 -15.58 3.01
C VAL A 109 2.10 -16.66 3.65
N PRO A 110 2.43 -17.97 3.52
CA PRO A 110 3.66 -18.53 2.95
C PRO A 110 3.72 -18.54 1.42
N ILE A 111 4.92 -18.31 0.89
CA ILE A 111 5.26 -18.56 -0.52
C ILE A 111 6.30 -19.69 -0.61
N HIS A 112 6.49 -20.27 -1.80
CA HIS A 112 7.52 -21.28 -2.01
C HIS A 112 8.91 -20.74 -1.65
N HIS A 113 9.60 -21.41 -0.72
CA HIS A 113 10.92 -20.96 -0.23
C HIS A 113 11.95 -20.76 -1.36
N ASP A 114 11.98 -21.68 -2.33
CA ASP A 114 12.93 -21.60 -3.44
C ASP A 114 12.69 -20.39 -4.34
N ASN A 115 11.46 -19.84 -4.35
CA ASN A 115 11.17 -18.60 -5.05
C ASN A 115 11.97 -17.43 -4.47
N LEU A 116 12.28 -17.41 -3.15
CA LEU A 116 13.09 -16.33 -2.59
C LEU A 116 14.47 -16.25 -3.22
N ARG A 117 15.12 -17.40 -3.41
CA ARG A 117 16.44 -17.48 -4.05
C ARG A 117 16.37 -17.08 -5.52
N VAL A 118 15.37 -17.60 -6.25
CA VAL A 118 15.16 -17.25 -7.66
C VAL A 118 14.93 -15.75 -7.82
N LEU A 119 14.06 -15.16 -6.99
CA LEU A 119 13.75 -13.73 -7.02
C LEU A 119 14.95 -12.87 -6.67
N ASP A 120 15.74 -13.21 -5.65
CA ASP A 120 16.91 -12.39 -5.30
C ASP A 120 17.98 -12.44 -6.37
N ASN A 121 18.26 -13.62 -6.93
CA ASN A 121 19.21 -13.77 -8.03
C ASN A 121 18.81 -12.94 -9.26
N MET A 122 17.51 -12.90 -9.54
CA MET A 122 16.96 -12.28 -10.74
C MET A 122 16.75 -10.78 -10.60
N LEU A 123 16.25 -10.34 -9.43
CA LEU A 123 15.80 -8.96 -9.18
C LEU A 123 16.77 -8.17 -8.29
N GLN A 124 17.76 -8.83 -7.69
CA GLN A 124 18.81 -8.24 -6.85
C GLN A 124 18.24 -7.34 -5.74
N ILE A 125 17.15 -7.78 -5.10
CA ILE A 125 16.40 -6.98 -4.13
C ILE A 125 17.23 -6.78 -2.86
N SER A 126 17.99 -7.81 -2.43
CA SER A 126 18.92 -7.74 -1.30
C SER A 126 19.99 -6.65 -1.46
N GLN A 127 20.38 -6.34 -2.71
CA GLN A 127 21.37 -5.32 -3.07
C GLN A 127 20.78 -3.93 -3.32
N SER A 128 19.45 -3.78 -3.21
CA SER A 128 18.79 -2.50 -3.49
C SER A 128 19.22 -1.40 -2.52
N LYS A 129 19.56 -0.20 -3.00
CA LYS A 129 19.81 0.96 -2.11
C LYS A 129 18.52 1.53 -1.49
N ASN A 130 17.35 1.07 -1.93
CA ASN A 130 16.06 1.51 -1.41
C ASN A 130 15.73 0.77 -0.11
N SER A 131 15.71 1.50 1.01
CA SER A 131 15.44 0.93 2.33
C SER A 131 14.06 0.27 2.44
N GLU A 132 13.03 0.83 1.81
CA GLU A 132 11.67 0.26 1.81
C GLU A 132 11.59 -1.09 1.09
N LEU A 133 12.37 -1.26 0.01
CA LEU A 133 12.46 -2.55 -0.70
C LEU A 133 13.24 -3.56 0.15
N ARG A 134 14.40 -3.17 0.69
CA ARG A 134 15.21 -4.07 1.53
C ARG A 134 14.48 -4.50 2.79
N TYR A 135 13.78 -3.59 3.46
CA TYR A 135 12.98 -3.89 4.64
C TYR A 135 11.94 -4.99 4.35
N ARG A 136 11.12 -4.82 3.29
CA ARG A 136 10.11 -5.81 2.92
C ARG A 136 10.72 -7.14 2.51
N TRP A 137 11.86 -7.11 1.81
CA TRP A 137 12.58 -8.31 1.43
C TRP A 137 13.08 -9.12 2.63
N VAL A 138 13.66 -8.43 3.61
CA VAL A 138 14.11 -9.06 4.86
C VAL A 138 12.91 -9.60 5.64
N ALA A 139 11.84 -8.82 5.80
CA ALA A 139 10.62 -9.27 6.48
C ALA A 139 10.02 -10.51 5.82
N LEU A 140 9.96 -10.54 4.49
CA LEU A 140 9.50 -11.69 3.73
C LEU A 140 10.38 -12.92 3.97
N SER A 141 11.70 -12.74 3.90
CA SER A 141 12.67 -13.82 4.10
C SER A 141 12.59 -14.43 5.51
N VAL A 142 12.41 -13.59 6.54
CA VAL A 142 12.26 -14.04 7.92
C VAL A 142 10.95 -14.80 8.10
N LEU A 143 9.82 -14.25 7.65
CA LEU A 143 8.51 -14.91 7.83
C LEU A 143 8.43 -16.26 7.12
N VAL A 144 8.98 -16.35 5.90
CA VAL A 144 9.05 -17.62 5.16
C VAL A 144 9.95 -18.64 5.89
N ALA A 145 11.04 -18.19 6.52
CA ALA A 145 11.90 -19.06 7.32
C ALA A 145 11.23 -19.54 8.63
N THR A 146 10.50 -18.65 9.33
CA THR A 146 9.83 -18.98 10.60
C THR A 146 8.66 -19.95 10.44
N ILE A 147 7.92 -19.92 9.33
CA ILE A 147 6.81 -20.85 9.11
C ILE A 147 7.30 -22.30 8.89
N ARG A 148 8.59 -22.50 8.61
CA ARG A 148 9.20 -23.81 8.40
C ARG A 148 9.76 -24.45 9.69
N SER A 149 9.97 -23.67 10.74
CA SER A 149 10.48 -24.13 12.06
C SER A 149 9.34 -24.52 12.98
#